data_AF-A0A3S0EBM0-F1
#
_entry.id   AF-A0A3S0EBM0-F1
#
_cell.length_a   1.000
_cell.length_b   1.000
_cell.length_c   1.000
_cell.angle_alpha   90.00
_cell.angle_beta   90.00
_cell.angle_gamma   90.00
#
_symmetry.space_group_name_H-M   'P 1'
#
loop_
_entity.id
_entity.type
_entity.pdbx_description
1 polymer ?
#
loop_
_entity_poly.entity_id
_entity_poly.type
_entity_poly.pdbx_seq_one_letter_code
_entity_poly.pdbx_strand_id
1 'polypeptide(L)'
;MLQTSIELSLQTLREVGAYGRLEGLGLLAVHGPDATRFLQSQTTNDVAKLPELSSQLSCILDRKAHVKAFFQLYRKHKSYRILAEKEQIEKILFHLDTYRFADKVDFVEESSHFVFFAIQGPLALQCLAEGLQSQSQVEFLENDVCDTKLFHHHALILRRSLCGEDGFIVCVSHDDAPKVIDELESICRRHALVELSPELIETARIESGMPIYGVDFSELNFLPEAGLEEKTVSYTKGCFLGQEVLARVKSQGAPTRGLVGLLLGGGVRTEFPMDSKVSTDGGDVAWIKSNCYSPTLKTTIALAFVKRDYRVPDKTFDAHINGEQYKVTIKILPFIKSRSPHERARDCYERALSLYTKEADDATASEAVDLLREALQLDPKLEDAYEALGVILHKRGQIDEAIALMKTLVELNADSVMAHTNLSVFYVEKGLKEEAEEEKAISLGIRMREAALQATQAKKDEEEKKRRIEEATQRLDMFKQVLEIDGEDLLANYGIGSCLVALEKFEEAVPFLKKALEIKSTHTVAYVALAEAYEGLGQNDDAIETYKQGIEVASKRGDMSPMNDMQRRLLALTARMKHAK
;
A
#
# COMPACT_ATOMS: atom_id res chain seq x y z
N MET A 1 32.98 -5.86 -8.12
CA MET A 1 32.45 -7.24 -8.04
C MET A 1 31.37 -7.36 -6.96
N LEU A 2 31.63 -6.99 -5.69
CA LEU A 2 30.61 -7.05 -4.62
C LEU A 2 29.34 -6.20 -4.87
N GLN A 3 29.45 -4.96 -5.33
CA GLN A 3 28.28 -4.08 -5.55
C GLN A 3 27.39 -4.45 -6.74
N THR A 4 27.94 -5.14 -7.75
CA THR A 4 27.15 -5.72 -8.84
C THR A 4 26.28 -6.88 -8.31
N SER A 5 26.65 -7.46 -7.17
CA SER A 5 25.91 -8.53 -6.51
C SER A 5 24.68 -8.00 -5.77
N ILE A 6 24.76 -6.88 -5.04
CA ILE A 6 23.63 -6.40 -4.24
C ILE A 6 22.50 -5.83 -5.09
N GLU A 7 22.81 -5.13 -6.19
CA GLU A 7 21.81 -4.65 -7.15
C GLU A 7 21.03 -5.81 -7.78
N LEU A 8 21.75 -6.83 -8.25
CA LEU A 8 21.12 -8.03 -8.81
C LEU A 8 20.33 -8.80 -7.75
N SER A 9 20.85 -8.90 -6.53
CA SER A 9 20.15 -9.58 -5.41
C SER A 9 18.89 -8.84 -5.02
N LEU A 10 18.93 -7.51 -4.95
CA LEU A 10 17.76 -6.68 -4.65
C LEU A 10 16.71 -6.80 -5.75
N GLN A 11 17.12 -6.75 -7.03
CA GLN A 11 16.23 -6.99 -8.15
C GLN A 11 15.61 -8.39 -8.06
N THR A 12 16.41 -9.42 -7.78
CA THR A 12 15.93 -10.80 -7.64
C THR A 12 14.94 -10.95 -6.49
N LEU A 13 15.20 -10.33 -5.33
CA LEU A 13 14.25 -10.28 -4.21
C LEU A 13 12.91 -9.65 -4.61
N ARG A 14 12.95 -8.56 -5.40
CA ARG A 14 11.75 -7.84 -5.83
C ARG A 14 10.98 -8.57 -6.93
N GLU A 15 11.63 -9.25 -7.86
CA GLU A 15 10.96 -9.91 -8.99
C GLU A 15 10.62 -11.38 -8.70
N VAL A 16 11.48 -12.08 -7.97
CA VAL A 16 11.39 -13.53 -7.76
C VAL A 16 11.20 -13.84 -6.28
N GLY A 17 12.17 -13.48 -5.46
CA GLY A 17 12.13 -13.65 -4.02
C GLY A 17 13.49 -13.93 -3.41
N ALA A 18 13.51 -14.08 -2.09
CA ALA A 18 14.70 -14.40 -1.32
C ALA A 18 14.40 -15.36 -0.17
N TYR A 19 15.40 -16.08 0.31
CA TYR A 19 15.27 -17.02 1.41
C TYR A 19 16.46 -16.97 2.37
N GLY A 20 16.28 -17.41 3.61
CA GLY A 20 17.41 -17.54 4.53
C GLY A 20 17.01 -17.84 5.97
N ARG A 21 17.95 -18.41 6.73
CA ARG A 21 17.81 -18.60 8.17
C ARG A 21 17.89 -17.27 8.90
N LEU A 22 17.11 -17.12 9.97
CA LEU A 22 17.07 -15.91 10.80
C LEU A 22 17.57 -16.20 12.22
N GLU A 23 18.51 -15.40 12.72
CA GLU A 23 19.13 -15.61 14.04
C GLU A 23 18.74 -14.55 15.09
N GLY A 24 17.90 -13.57 14.74
CA GLY A 24 17.55 -12.43 15.60
C GLY A 24 16.09 -12.34 16.05
N LEU A 25 15.25 -13.34 15.75
CA LEU A 25 13.83 -13.33 16.11
C LEU A 25 13.55 -14.13 17.38
N GLY A 26 12.49 -13.74 18.06
CA GLY A 26 11.92 -14.51 19.15
C GLY A 26 10.39 -14.55 19.08
N LEU A 27 9.85 -15.56 19.75
CA LEU A 27 8.43 -15.88 19.72
C LEU A 27 7.92 -16.08 21.14
N LEU A 28 6.91 -15.30 21.52
CA LEU A 28 6.25 -15.39 22.81
C LEU A 28 4.81 -15.84 22.61
N ALA A 29 4.44 -16.94 23.24
CA ALA A 29 3.09 -17.46 23.26
C ALA A 29 2.30 -16.89 24.44
N VAL A 30 1.06 -16.46 24.18
CA VAL A 30 0.14 -15.98 25.20
C VAL A 30 -1.12 -16.85 25.21
N HIS A 31 -1.40 -17.46 26.34
CA HIS A 31 -2.48 -18.43 26.54
C HIS A 31 -3.39 -18.04 27.70
N GLY A 32 -4.56 -18.66 27.75
CA GLY A 32 -5.50 -18.51 28.86
C GLY A 32 -6.80 -17.78 28.48
N PRO A 33 -7.88 -17.99 29.23
CA PRO A 33 -9.20 -17.44 28.90
C PRO A 33 -9.25 -15.91 28.92
N ASP A 34 -8.36 -15.25 29.67
CA ASP A 34 -8.32 -13.79 29.77
C ASP A 34 -7.34 -13.14 28.78
N ALA A 35 -6.65 -13.92 27.93
CA ALA A 35 -5.58 -13.43 27.05
C ALA A 35 -6.03 -12.26 26.14
N THR A 36 -7.21 -12.35 25.53
CA THR A 36 -7.75 -11.27 24.68
C THR A 36 -7.95 -9.99 25.47
N ARG A 37 -8.63 -10.06 26.63
CA ARG A 37 -8.89 -8.89 27.48
C ARG A 37 -7.60 -8.28 28.01
N PHE A 38 -6.68 -9.14 28.42
CA PHE A 38 -5.38 -8.74 28.94
C PHE A 38 -4.59 -7.97 27.87
N LEU A 39 -4.35 -8.58 26.70
CA LEU A 39 -3.64 -7.93 25.59
C LEU A 39 -4.38 -6.69 25.08
N GLN A 40 -5.71 -6.67 25.09
CA GLN A 40 -6.50 -5.48 24.77
C GLN A 40 -6.13 -4.29 25.66
N SER A 41 -5.83 -4.49 26.94
CA SER A 41 -5.45 -3.41 27.85
C SER A 41 -3.97 -3.01 27.77
N GLN A 42 -3.09 -3.94 27.40
CA GLN A 42 -1.64 -3.74 27.44
C GLN A 42 -1.05 -3.21 26.13
N THR A 43 -1.72 -3.44 24.99
CA THR A 43 -1.22 -3.04 23.67
C THR A 43 -2.00 -1.87 23.08
N THR A 44 -1.46 -1.25 22.04
CA THR A 44 -2.05 -0.07 21.40
C THR A 44 -3.13 -0.38 20.35
N ASN A 45 -3.15 -1.58 19.76
CA ASN A 45 -4.06 -1.94 18.66
C ASN A 45 -5.22 -2.86 19.10
N ASP A 46 -6.32 -2.92 18.36
CA ASP A 46 -7.58 -3.55 18.79
C ASP A 46 -7.56 -5.09 18.72
N VAL A 47 -7.00 -5.73 19.75
CA VAL A 47 -6.90 -7.19 19.88
C VAL A 47 -8.27 -7.88 19.90
N ALA A 48 -9.31 -7.22 20.41
CA ALA A 48 -10.66 -7.77 20.43
C ALA A 48 -11.27 -7.91 19.03
N LYS A 49 -10.85 -7.05 18.08
CA LYS A 49 -11.28 -7.09 16.67
C LYS A 49 -10.33 -7.88 15.76
N LEU A 50 -9.18 -8.32 16.26
CA LEU A 50 -8.24 -9.14 15.49
C LEU A 50 -8.91 -10.47 15.08
N PRO A 51 -9.13 -10.73 13.78
CA PRO A 51 -9.79 -11.96 13.34
C PRO A 51 -8.95 -13.20 13.66
N GLU A 52 -9.60 -14.36 13.68
CA GLU A 52 -8.90 -15.63 13.87
C GLU A 52 -7.95 -15.89 12.70
N LEU A 53 -6.77 -16.43 13.00
CA LEU A 53 -5.69 -16.70 12.04
C LEU A 53 -5.12 -15.45 11.35
N SER A 54 -5.45 -14.25 11.82
CA SER A 54 -4.90 -12.98 11.34
C SER A 54 -3.86 -12.40 12.30
N SER A 55 -3.21 -11.34 11.85
CA SER A 55 -2.19 -10.64 12.60
C SER A 55 -2.36 -9.12 12.55
N GLN A 56 -1.70 -8.43 13.48
CA GLN A 56 -1.63 -6.97 13.47
C GLN A 56 -0.31 -6.50 14.09
N LEU A 57 0.19 -5.35 13.63
CA LEU A 57 1.25 -4.65 14.32
C LEU A 57 0.71 -4.04 15.62
N SER A 58 1.52 -4.06 16.67
CA SER A 58 1.17 -3.50 17.98
C SER A 58 2.40 -2.98 18.72
N CYS A 59 2.15 -2.04 19.62
CA CYS A 59 3.15 -1.53 20.54
C CYS A 59 2.70 -1.74 21.98
N ILE A 60 3.68 -1.77 22.88
CA ILE A 60 3.50 -1.50 24.31
C ILE A 60 4.10 -0.13 24.59
N LEU A 61 3.39 0.70 25.36
CA LEU A 61 3.82 2.06 25.70
C LEU A 61 4.01 2.26 27.20
N ASP A 62 4.68 3.33 27.58
CA ASP A 62 4.62 3.87 28.95
C ASP A 62 3.49 4.91 29.10
N ARG A 63 3.32 5.46 30.32
CA ARG A 63 2.33 6.51 30.60
C ARG A 63 2.56 7.81 29.83
N LYS A 64 3.76 8.02 29.29
CA LYS A 64 4.15 9.18 28.48
C LYS A 64 4.05 8.88 26.98
N ALA A 65 3.55 7.71 26.58
CA ALA A 65 3.46 7.24 25.20
C ALA A 65 4.81 7.00 24.49
N HIS A 66 5.88 6.72 25.24
CA HIS A 66 7.13 6.20 24.67
C HIS A 66 6.98 4.72 24.33
N VAL A 67 7.64 4.29 23.25
CA VAL A 67 7.54 2.91 22.75
C VAL A 67 8.43 1.97 23.55
N LYS A 68 7.84 1.07 24.33
CA LYS A 68 8.58 0.07 25.12
C LYS A 68 8.85 -1.23 24.36
N ALA A 69 7.96 -1.55 23.42
CA ALA A 69 8.12 -2.66 22.49
C ALA A 69 7.31 -2.41 21.22
N PHE A 70 7.77 -2.98 20.10
CA PHE A 70 7.09 -3.00 18.80
C PHE A 70 7.15 -4.41 18.23
N PHE A 71 6.01 -4.99 17.87
CA PHE A 71 5.93 -6.41 17.49
C PHE A 71 4.72 -6.71 16.60
N GLN A 72 4.76 -7.88 15.96
CA GLN A 72 3.59 -8.45 15.29
C GLN A 72 2.85 -9.37 16.27
N LEU A 73 1.55 -9.17 16.42
CA LEU A 73 0.66 -10.02 17.22
C LEU A 73 -0.20 -10.87 16.28
N TYR A 74 -0.09 -12.19 16.40
CA TYR A 74 -0.91 -13.15 15.67
C TYR A 74 -1.98 -13.75 16.59
N ARG A 75 -3.20 -13.92 16.08
CA ARG A 75 -4.26 -14.65 16.77
C ARG A 75 -4.37 -16.04 16.19
N LYS A 76 -4.03 -17.04 17.00
CA LYS A 76 -4.10 -18.45 16.64
C LYS A 76 -5.15 -19.14 17.53
N HIS A 77 -6.36 -19.26 17.00
CA HIS A 77 -7.54 -19.71 17.73
C HIS A 77 -7.81 -18.87 19.00
N LYS A 78 -7.72 -19.49 20.18
CA LYS A 78 -7.88 -18.87 21.51
C LYS A 78 -6.56 -18.43 22.15
N SER A 79 -5.46 -18.50 21.40
CA SER A 79 -4.14 -18.12 21.86
C SER A 79 -3.52 -17.07 20.94
N TYR A 80 -2.46 -16.44 21.41
CA TYR A 80 -1.74 -15.44 20.64
C TYR A 80 -0.26 -15.80 20.52
N ARG A 81 0.38 -15.27 19.48
CA ARG A 81 1.83 -15.31 19.29
C ARG A 81 2.33 -13.89 19.07
N ILE A 82 3.34 -13.49 19.82
CA ILE A 82 4.04 -12.22 19.66
C ILE A 82 5.38 -12.54 19.01
N LEU A 83 5.58 -12.02 17.80
CA LEU A 83 6.84 -12.10 17.07
C LEU A 83 7.55 -10.76 17.14
N ALA A 84 8.78 -10.74 17.64
CA ALA A 84 9.63 -9.56 17.77
C ALA A 84 11.10 -9.95 17.63
N GLU A 85 11.98 -8.96 17.57
CA GLU A 85 13.41 -9.16 17.76
C GLU A 85 13.67 -9.78 19.13
N LYS A 86 14.63 -10.71 19.20
CA LYS A 86 14.88 -11.54 20.39
C LYS A 86 15.16 -10.71 21.63
N GLU A 87 15.87 -9.58 21.47
CA GLU A 87 16.20 -8.64 22.55
C GLU A 87 14.97 -7.93 23.14
N GLN A 88 13.83 -7.93 22.42
CA GLN A 88 12.57 -7.38 22.91
C GLN A 88 11.76 -8.39 23.73
N ILE A 89 11.92 -9.69 23.49
CA ILE A 89 11.07 -10.72 24.10
C ILE A 89 11.14 -10.69 25.62
N GLU A 90 12.34 -10.57 26.20
CA GLU A 90 12.49 -10.46 27.66
C GLU A 90 11.81 -9.21 28.22
N LYS A 91 11.90 -8.07 27.51
CA LYS A 91 11.27 -6.80 27.92
C LYS A 91 9.75 -6.89 27.84
N ILE A 92 9.22 -7.51 26.79
CA ILE A 92 7.79 -7.76 26.60
C ILE A 92 7.29 -8.67 27.72
N LEU A 93 7.96 -9.80 27.96
CA LEU A 93 7.60 -10.75 29.01
C LEU A 93 7.58 -10.08 30.39
N PHE A 94 8.64 -9.34 30.72
CA PHE A 94 8.73 -8.61 31.99
C PHE A 94 7.58 -7.59 32.15
N HIS A 95 7.26 -6.84 31.09
CA HIS A 95 6.14 -5.90 31.12
C HIS A 95 4.82 -6.63 31.35
N LEU A 96 4.51 -7.66 30.55
CA LEU A 96 3.26 -8.39 30.66
C LEU A 96 3.11 -9.07 32.03
N ASP A 97 4.18 -9.65 32.58
CA ASP A 97 4.14 -10.26 33.91
C ASP A 97 3.93 -9.23 35.03
N THR A 98 4.52 -8.03 34.90
CA THR A 98 4.32 -6.92 35.86
C THR A 98 2.85 -6.51 35.99
N TYR A 99 2.07 -6.63 34.92
CA TYR A 99 0.64 -6.27 34.91
C TYR A 99 -0.29 -7.48 35.08
N ARG A 100 0.25 -8.71 35.21
CA ARG A 100 -0.52 -9.93 35.45
C ARG A 100 -0.89 -10.06 36.94
N PHE A 101 -2.06 -9.53 37.31
CA PHE A 101 -2.54 -9.59 38.70
C PHE A 101 -3.53 -10.73 38.95
N ALA A 102 -4.71 -10.66 38.33
CA ALA A 102 -5.81 -11.62 38.54
C ALA A 102 -6.24 -12.32 37.25
N ASP A 103 -5.76 -11.85 36.10
CA ASP A 103 -6.04 -12.44 34.80
C ASP A 103 -5.44 -13.85 34.71
N LYS A 104 -6.26 -14.80 34.28
CA LYS A 104 -5.83 -16.17 33.96
C LYS A 104 -5.18 -16.16 32.58
N VAL A 105 -3.93 -15.69 32.55
CA VAL A 105 -3.10 -15.59 31.35
C VAL A 105 -1.70 -16.12 31.66
N ASP A 106 -1.17 -16.92 30.73
CA ASP A 106 0.16 -17.50 30.81
C ASP A 106 0.99 -17.09 29.60
N PHE A 107 2.29 -16.89 29.84
CA PHE A 107 3.27 -16.50 28.85
C PHE A 107 4.32 -17.61 28.72
N VAL A 108 4.57 -18.09 27.51
CA VAL A 108 5.57 -19.12 27.23
C VAL A 108 6.51 -18.60 26.15
N GLU A 109 7.78 -18.43 26.50
CA GLU A 109 8.81 -18.06 25.54
C GLU A 109 9.19 -19.30 24.72
N GLU A 110 8.94 -19.25 23.41
CA GLU A 110 9.08 -20.40 22.50
C GLU A 110 10.29 -20.26 21.57
N SER A 111 11.07 -19.17 21.66
CA SER A 111 12.12 -18.86 20.67
C SER A 111 13.17 -19.96 20.58
N SER A 112 13.58 -20.56 21.71
CA SER A 112 14.58 -21.63 21.74
C SER A 112 14.07 -22.98 21.23
N HIS A 113 12.77 -23.12 20.96
CA HIS A 113 12.20 -24.35 20.41
C HIS A 113 12.26 -24.37 18.88
N PHE A 114 12.42 -23.21 18.24
CA PHE A 114 12.28 -23.05 16.81
C PHE A 114 13.57 -22.59 16.13
N VAL A 115 13.81 -23.15 14.95
CA VAL A 115 14.64 -22.52 13.91
C VAL A 115 13.71 -21.71 13.02
N PHE A 116 14.08 -20.46 12.76
CA PHE A 116 13.33 -19.54 11.91
C PHE A 116 13.94 -19.50 10.51
N PHE A 117 13.13 -19.72 9.48
CA PHE A 117 13.52 -19.62 8.08
C PHE A 117 12.58 -18.69 7.32
N ALA A 118 13.11 -17.65 6.69
CA ALA A 118 12.32 -16.73 5.89
C ALA A 118 12.29 -17.16 4.42
N ILE A 119 11.13 -16.95 3.81
CA ILE A 119 10.96 -16.90 2.36
C ILE A 119 10.18 -15.62 2.06
N GLN A 120 10.74 -14.73 1.26
CA GLN A 120 10.22 -13.39 0.98
C GLN A 120 10.09 -13.19 -0.53
N GLY A 121 9.15 -12.35 -0.96
CA GLY A 121 8.98 -12.00 -2.36
C GLY A 121 7.86 -12.76 -3.08
N PRO A 122 7.67 -12.47 -4.38
CA PRO A 122 6.52 -12.92 -5.16
C PRO A 122 6.32 -14.44 -5.20
N LEU A 123 7.41 -15.21 -5.31
CA LEU A 123 7.34 -16.68 -5.40
C LEU A 123 7.35 -17.37 -4.02
N ALA A 124 7.25 -16.62 -2.92
CA ALA A 124 7.34 -17.20 -1.58
C ALA A 124 6.23 -18.23 -1.31
N LEU A 125 4.98 -17.91 -1.69
CA LEU A 125 3.85 -18.84 -1.53
C LEU A 125 4.03 -20.09 -2.40
N GLN A 126 4.46 -19.93 -3.65
CA GLN A 126 4.71 -21.05 -4.56
C GLN A 126 5.79 -22.00 -4.02
N CYS A 127 6.89 -21.45 -3.51
CA CYS A 127 7.96 -22.26 -2.90
C CYS A 127 7.45 -23.05 -1.70
N LEU A 128 6.63 -22.45 -0.83
CA LEU A 128 6.03 -23.15 0.31
C LEU A 128 5.04 -24.23 -0.13
N ALA A 129 4.24 -23.95 -1.16
CA ALA A 129 3.21 -24.86 -1.64
C ALA A 129 3.76 -26.21 -2.09
N GLU A 130 4.99 -26.27 -2.63
CA GLU A 130 5.63 -27.53 -3.02
C GLU A 130 5.88 -28.49 -1.85
N GLY A 131 5.98 -27.99 -0.62
CA GLY A 131 6.13 -28.83 0.57
C GLY A 131 4.80 -29.28 1.20
N LEU A 132 3.67 -28.87 0.63
CA LEU A 132 2.33 -29.18 1.12
C LEU A 132 1.73 -30.37 0.36
N GLN A 133 0.74 -31.03 0.97
CA GLN A 133 0.16 -32.28 0.44
C GLN A 133 -1.18 -32.09 -0.25
N SER A 134 -1.80 -30.91 -0.12
CA SER A 134 -3.14 -30.66 -0.67
C SER A 134 -3.38 -29.18 -0.95
N GLN A 135 -4.27 -28.89 -1.90
CA GLN A 135 -4.71 -27.53 -2.22
C GLN A 135 -5.30 -26.81 -1.01
N SER A 136 -6.05 -27.53 -0.17
CA SER A 136 -6.64 -26.96 1.06
C SER A 136 -5.58 -26.40 2.04
N GLN A 137 -4.38 -26.97 2.06
CA GLN A 137 -3.29 -26.42 2.88
C GLN A 137 -2.71 -25.15 2.26
N VAL A 138 -2.68 -25.04 0.94
CA VAL A 138 -2.22 -23.84 0.22
C VAL A 138 -3.20 -22.69 0.47
N GLU A 139 -4.51 -22.94 0.33
CA GLU A 139 -5.56 -21.98 0.67
C GLU A 139 -5.46 -21.53 2.14
N PHE A 140 -5.07 -22.44 3.05
CA PHE A 140 -4.89 -22.09 4.45
C PHE A 140 -3.76 -21.07 4.66
N LEU A 141 -2.73 -21.04 3.81
CA LEU A 141 -1.63 -20.06 3.87
C LEU A 141 -2.04 -18.64 3.48
N GLU A 142 -3.28 -18.40 3.03
CA GLU A 142 -3.82 -17.05 2.90
C GLU A 142 -3.93 -16.34 4.27
N ASN A 143 -4.03 -17.11 5.35
CA ASN A 143 -4.04 -16.61 6.72
C ASN A 143 -2.64 -16.17 7.17
N ASP A 144 -2.58 -15.25 8.14
CA ASP A 144 -1.32 -14.73 8.65
C ASP A 144 -0.60 -15.70 9.59
N VAL A 145 -1.31 -16.65 10.18
CA VAL A 145 -0.73 -17.70 11.05
C VAL A 145 -1.36 -19.05 10.78
N CYS A 146 -0.51 -20.05 10.51
CA CYS A 146 -0.93 -21.40 10.16
C CYS A 146 -0.10 -22.46 10.88
N ASP A 147 -0.75 -23.45 11.48
CA ASP A 147 -0.10 -24.74 11.76
C ASP A 147 -0.32 -25.65 10.56
N THR A 148 0.74 -26.23 10.04
CA THR A 148 0.64 -27.19 8.95
C THR A 148 1.70 -28.28 9.06
N LYS A 149 1.63 -29.25 8.15
CA LYS A 149 2.69 -30.20 7.90
C LYS A 149 3.40 -29.83 6.62
N LEU A 150 4.68 -29.50 6.73
CA LEU A 150 5.56 -29.21 5.61
C LEU A 150 6.55 -30.38 5.49
N PHE A 151 6.56 -31.07 4.34
CA PHE A 151 7.28 -32.34 4.15
C PHE A 151 7.00 -33.37 5.26
N HIS A 152 5.74 -33.47 5.70
CA HIS A 152 5.27 -34.31 6.80
C HIS A 152 5.73 -33.91 8.22
N HIS A 153 6.47 -32.82 8.38
CA HIS A 153 6.93 -32.30 9.67
C HIS A 153 6.08 -31.12 10.13
N HIS A 154 5.91 -30.97 11.45
CA HIS A 154 5.13 -29.86 11.99
C HIS A 154 5.85 -28.52 11.79
N ALA A 155 5.14 -27.55 11.23
CA ALA A 155 5.65 -26.19 11.04
C ALA A 155 4.58 -25.17 11.44
N LEU A 156 5.01 -24.11 12.12
CA LEU A 156 4.24 -22.89 12.31
C LEU A 156 4.68 -21.89 11.25
N ILE A 157 3.75 -21.46 10.40
CA ILE A 157 3.99 -20.48 9.34
C ILE A 157 3.41 -19.14 9.78
N LEU A 158 4.23 -18.09 9.72
CA LEU A 158 3.86 -16.72 10.07
C LEU A 158 4.05 -15.82 8.86
N ARG A 159 2.99 -15.17 8.37
CA ARG A 159 3.10 -14.18 7.29
C ARG A 159 3.72 -12.90 7.84
N ARG A 160 4.93 -12.57 7.37
CA ARG A 160 5.71 -11.42 7.82
C ARG A 160 6.62 -10.94 6.72
N SER A 161 6.45 -9.67 6.36
CA SER A 161 7.41 -8.93 5.55
C SER A 161 8.64 -8.54 6.38
N LEU A 162 9.83 -8.82 5.84
CA LEU A 162 11.12 -8.36 6.35
C LEU A 162 11.74 -7.28 5.46
N CYS A 163 11.35 -7.25 4.19
CA CYS A 163 12.03 -6.48 3.15
C CYS A 163 11.07 -5.58 2.34
N GLY A 164 9.81 -5.44 2.75
CA GLY A 164 8.76 -4.70 2.04
C GLY A 164 7.96 -5.53 1.05
N GLU A 165 8.50 -6.65 0.58
CA GLU A 165 7.73 -7.68 -0.11
C GLU A 165 6.94 -8.52 0.88
N ASP A 166 5.83 -9.10 0.43
CA ASP A 166 5.14 -10.13 1.19
C ASP A 166 6.03 -11.37 1.38
N GLY A 167 5.75 -12.17 2.39
CA GLY A 167 6.57 -13.32 2.71
C GLY A 167 6.18 -14.00 4.01
N PHE A 168 6.87 -15.10 4.27
CA PHE A 168 6.60 -16.01 5.36
C PHE A 168 7.86 -16.27 6.17
N ILE A 169 7.64 -16.52 7.46
CA ILE A 169 8.61 -17.08 8.37
C ILE A 169 8.10 -18.47 8.75
N VAL A 170 8.91 -19.48 8.43
CA VAL A 170 8.70 -20.89 8.76
C VAL A 170 9.41 -21.15 10.08
N CYS A 171 8.64 -21.54 11.10
CA CYS A 171 9.14 -21.95 12.40
C CYS A 171 9.04 -23.47 12.52
N VAL A 172 10.18 -24.15 12.61
CA VAL A 172 10.29 -25.61 12.73
C VAL A 172 11.14 -26.00 13.93
N SER A 173 10.86 -27.15 14.53
CA SER A 173 11.64 -27.66 15.66
C SER A 173 13.11 -27.84 15.28
N HIS A 174 14.03 -27.73 16.25
CA HIS A 174 15.45 -28.02 16.00
C HIS A 174 15.69 -29.43 15.43
N ASP A 175 14.88 -30.42 15.83
CA ASP A 175 15.00 -31.81 15.38
C ASP A 175 14.55 -32.00 13.93
N ASP A 176 13.53 -31.24 13.49
CA ASP A 176 12.99 -31.31 12.12
C ASP A 176 13.65 -30.33 11.17
N ALA A 177 14.32 -29.29 11.68
CA ALA A 177 14.92 -28.22 10.87
C ALA A 177 15.83 -28.73 9.74
N PRO A 178 16.75 -29.69 9.93
CA PRO A 178 17.57 -30.21 8.83
C PRO A 178 16.74 -30.88 7.72
N LYS A 179 15.58 -31.46 8.03
CA LYS A 179 14.73 -32.13 7.03
C LYS A 179 13.85 -31.16 6.27
N VAL A 180 13.39 -30.11 6.93
CA VAL A 180 12.46 -29.15 6.34
C VAL A 180 13.20 -28.01 5.65
N ILE A 181 14.20 -27.42 6.30
CA ILE A 181 14.92 -26.25 5.78
C ILE A 181 15.78 -26.64 4.59
N ASP A 182 16.47 -27.78 4.61
CA ASP A 182 17.33 -28.19 3.50
C ASP A 182 16.49 -28.44 2.21
N GLU A 183 15.27 -28.97 2.34
CA GLU A 183 14.32 -29.12 1.22
C GLU A 183 13.79 -27.76 0.74
N LEU A 184 13.45 -26.85 1.66
CA LEU A 184 13.05 -25.49 1.29
C LEU A 184 14.16 -24.74 0.56
N GLU A 185 15.39 -24.79 1.05
CA GLU A 185 16.54 -24.18 0.38
C GLU A 185 16.74 -24.76 -1.02
N SER A 186 16.57 -26.07 -1.19
CA SER A 186 16.60 -26.73 -2.49
C SER A 186 15.52 -26.20 -3.45
N ILE A 187 14.27 -26.09 -2.98
CA ILE A 187 13.16 -25.49 -3.73
C ILE A 187 13.45 -24.04 -4.10
N CYS A 188 13.86 -23.23 -3.13
CA CYS A 188 14.15 -21.81 -3.36
C CYS A 188 15.27 -21.61 -4.39
N ARG A 189 16.33 -22.44 -4.35
CA ARG A 189 17.39 -22.42 -5.38
C ARG A 189 16.87 -22.83 -6.76
N ARG A 190 15.97 -23.82 -6.85
CA ARG A 190 15.36 -24.22 -8.13
C ARG A 190 14.52 -23.10 -8.75
N HIS A 191 13.84 -22.30 -7.92
CA HIS A 191 13.09 -21.12 -8.34
C HIS A 191 13.95 -19.86 -8.46
N ALA A 192 15.27 -19.98 -8.35
CA ALA A 192 16.22 -18.86 -8.45
C ALA A 192 15.99 -17.72 -7.44
N LEU A 193 15.44 -18.03 -6.26
CA LEU A 193 15.42 -17.07 -5.15
C LEU A 193 16.86 -16.80 -4.68
N VAL A 194 17.11 -15.58 -4.24
CA VAL A 194 18.43 -15.18 -3.71
C VAL A 194 18.53 -15.42 -2.21
N GLU A 195 19.73 -15.61 -1.68
CA GLU A 195 19.93 -15.69 -0.22
C GLU A 195 19.80 -14.31 0.44
N LEU A 196 19.12 -14.29 1.58
CA LEU A 196 18.97 -13.11 2.44
C LEU A 196 20.28 -12.85 3.19
N SER A 197 21.09 -11.94 2.65
CA SER A 197 22.22 -11.37 3.39
C SER A 197 21.74 -10.22 4.29
N PRO A 198 22.46 -9.91 5.39
CA PRO A 198 22.15 -8.75 6.22
C PRO A 198 22.11 -7.43 5.44
N GLU A 199 23.01 -7.25 4.46
CA GLU A 199 23.06 -6.08 3.59
C GLU A 199 21.84 -5.98 2.66
N LEU A 200 21.34 -7.11 2.14
CA LEU A 200 20.14 -7.16 1.32
C LEU A 200 18.89 -6.81 2.14
N ILE A 201 18.76 -7.38 3.33
CA ILE A 201 17.66 -7.06 4.26
C ILE A 201 17.70 -5.56 4.58
N GLU A 202 18.86 -5.04 4.95
CA GLU A 202 19.04 -3.64 5.35
C GLU A 202 18.70 -2.67 4.20
N THR A 203 19.18 -2.95 3.00
CA THR A 203 18.88 -2.12 1.82
C THR A 203 17.38 -2.16 1.50
N ALA A 204 16.80 -3.36 1.44
CA ALA A 204 15.41 -3.54 1.05
C ALA A 204 14.42 -2.95 2.08
N ARG A 205 14.70 -3.09 3.38
CA ARG A 205 13.86 -2.53 4.45
C ARG A 205 13.94 -1.01 4.51
N ILE A 206 15.11 -0.41 4.26
CA ILE A 206 15.26 1.06 4.17
C ILE A 206 14.49 1.58 2.95
N GLU A 207 14.64 0.98 1.77
CA GLU A 207 13.85 1.35 0.57
C GLU A 207 12.33 1.30 0.85
N SER A 208 11.90 0.28 1.58
CA SER A 208 10.50 0.07 1.96
C SER A 208 10.07 0.90 3.16
N GLY A 209 10.93 1.78 3.69
CA GLY A 209 10.63 2.65 4.82
C GLY A 209 10.25 1.90 6.10
N MET A 210 10.76 0.68 6.28
CA MET A 210 10.48 -0.16 7.44
C MET A 210 11.51 0.12 8.55
N PRO A 211 11.08 0.72 9.68
CA PRO A 211 11.98 0.97 10.79
C PRO A 211 12.15 -0.26 11.68
N ILE A 212 13.33 -0.40 12.28
CA ILE A 212 13.65 -1.46 13.24
C ILE A 212 13.73 -0.86 14.65
N TYR A 213 13.04 -1.49 15.62
CA TYR A 213 13.13 -1.09 17.02
C TYR A 213 14.54 -1.40 17.57
N GLY A 214 15.12 -0.45 18.30
CA GLY A 214 16.50 -0.52 18.78
C GLY A 214 17.54 0.05 17.80
N VAL A 215 17.18 0.22 16.52
CA VAL A 215 18.04 0.83 15.49
C VAL A 215 17.51 2.21 15.10
N ASP A 216 16.29 2.26 14.55
CA ASP A 216 15.70 3.48 14.01
C ASP A 216 14.97 4.31 15.07
N PHE A 217 14.39 3.64 16.05
CA PHE A 217 13.69 4.24 17.17
C PHE A 217 13.80 3.31 18.38
N SER A 218 13.56 3.85 19.58
CA SER A 218 13.71 3.11 20.82
C SER A 218 12.73 3.62 21.89
N GLU A 219 12.92 3.19 23.13
CA GLU A 219 12.20 3.70 24.30
C GLU A 219 12.37 5.20 24.58
N LEU A 220 13.31 5.87 23.89
CA LEU A 220 13.46 7.32 23.96
C LEU A 220 12.48 8.07 23.06
N ASN A 221 11.78 7.36 22.17
CA ASN A 221 10.92 7.96 21.17
C ASN A 221 9.44 7.81 21.54
N PHE A 222 8.69 8.89 21.32
CA PHE A 222 7.23 8.86 21.34
C PHE A 222 6.71 8.14 20.10
N LEU A 223 5.62 7.39 20.23
CA LEU A 223 5.05 6.63 19.10
C LEU A 223 4.77 7.49 17.84
N PRO A 224 4.19 8.71 17.92
CA PRO A 224 3.95 9.53 16.74
C PRO A 224 5.24 10.04 16.08
N GLU A 225 6.35 10.13 16.84
CA GLU A 225 7.65 10.46 16.24
C GLU A 225 8.14 9.33 15.34
N ALA A 226 7.89 8.07 15.69
CA ALA A 226 8.33 6.91 14.90
C ALA A 226 7.49 6.67 13.63
N GLY A 227 6.40 7.42 13.42
CA GLY A 227 5.53 7.24 12.24
C GLY A 227 4.74 5.93 12.25
N LEU A 228 4.57 5.30 13.42
CA LEU A 228 3.91 3.99 13.57
C LEU A 228 2.44 4.07 13.95
N GLU A 229 1.94 5.26 14.29
CA GLU A 229 0.62 5.47 14.90
C GLU A 229 -0.52 4.86 14.07
N GLU A 230 -0.57 5.16 12.77
CA GLU A 230 -1.64 4.69 11.88
C GLU A 230 -1.72 3.16 11.77
N LYS A 231 -0.58 2.47 11.87
CA LYS A 231 -0.49 1.01 11.72
C LYS A 231 -0.65 0.25 13.04
N THR A 232 -0.47 0.92 14.18
CA THR A 232 -0.30 0.26 15.49
C THR A 232 -1.32 0.71 16.54
N VAL A 233 -2.13 1.73 16.29
CA VAL A 233 -3.04 2.30 17.31
C VAL A 233 -4.48 2.23 16.87
N SER A 234 -5.32 1.68 17.74
CA SER A 234 -6.77 1.88 17.65
C SER A 234 -7.22 2.84 18.73
N TYR A 235 -7.73 4.00 18.34
CA TYR A 235 -8.30 4.98 19.29
C TYR A 235 -9.70 4.61 19.78
N THR A 236 -10.33 3.60 19.17
CA THR A 236 -11.71 3.18 19.47
C THR A 236 -11.79 1.89 20.28
N LYS A 237 -10.65 1.25 20.58
CA LYS A 237 -10.57 -0.06 21.26
C LYS A 237 -10.87 -0.04 22.76
N GLY A 238 -10.93 1.14 23.36
CA GLY A 238 -10.97 1.37 24.81
C GLY A 238 -9.63 1.84 25.38
N CYS A 239 -9.52 1.86 26.71
CA CYS A 239 -8.37 2.38 27.44
C CYS A 239 -7.13 1.48 27.33
N PHE A 240 -5.97 2.08 27.02
CA PHE A 240 -4.67 1.44 27.10
C PHE A 240 -3.61 2.41 27.62
N LEU A 241 -2.47 1.89 28.08
CA LEU A 241 -1.40 2.68 28.67
C LEU A 241 -0.85 3.72 27.67
N GLY A 242 -0.82 4.99 28.05
CA GLY A 242 -0.31 6.09 27.21
C GLY A 242 -1.32 6.71 26.23
N GLN A 243 -2.55 6.19 26.14
CA GLN A 243 -3.56 6.66 25.19
C GLN A 243 -3.92 8.15 25.34
N GLU A 244 -4.03 8.66 26.57
CA GLU A 244 -4.38 10.08 26.81
C GLU A 244 -3.37 11.03 26.16
N VAL A 245 -2.08 10.69 26.26
CA VAL A 245 -1.00 11.49 25.65
C VAL A 245 -1.09 11.42 24.13
N LEU A 246 -1.32 10.23 23.55
CA LEU A 246 -1.50 10.06 22.11
C LEU A 246 -2.70 10.85 21.58
N ALA A 247 -3.85 10.73 22.24
CA ALA A 247 -5.08 11.44 21.86
C ALA A 247 -4.90 12.97 21.92
N ARG A 248 -4.14 13.47 22.90
CA ARG A 248 -3.80 14.89 22.99
C ARG A 248 -2.90 15.34 21.85
N VAL A 249 -1.85 14.58 21.53
CA VAL A 249 -0.96 14.90 20.39
C VAL A 249 -1.78 14.95 19.11
N LYS A 250 -2.61 13.94 18.84
CA LYS A 250 -3.45 13.87 17.64
C LYS A 250 -4.42 15.04 17.47
N SER A 251 -4.98 15.55 18.57
CA SER A 251 -5.98 16.63 18.52
C SER A 251 -5.40 18.04 18.58
N GLN A 252 -4.23 18.22 19.20
CA GLN A 252 -3.70 19.54 19.56
C GLN A 252 -2.34 19.86 18.96
N GLY A 253 -1.69 18.95 18.21
CA GLY A 253 -0.41 19.26 17.60
C GLY A 253 0.20 18.18 16.71
N ALA A 254 1.48 18.39 16.40
CA ALA A 254 2.34 17.42 15.74
C ALA A 254 3.64 17.33 16.54
N PRO A 255 4.28 16.16 16.62
CA PRO A 255 5.54 16.02 17.36
C PRO A 255 6.60 16.97 16.77
N THR A 256 7.55 17.41 17.60
CA THR A 256 8.58 18.40 17.22
C THR A 256 9.53 17.87 16.16
N ARG A 257 9.63 16.54 16.04
CA ARG A 257 10.34 15.80 14.99
C ARG A 257 9.58 14.53 14.62
N GLY A 258 9.99 13.85 13.55
CA GLY A 258 9.49 12.51 13.25
C GLY A 258 10.30 11.82 12.17
N LEU A 259 10.19 10.51 12.15
CA LEU A 259 10.93 9.61 11.28
C LEU A 259 10.37 9.69 9.86
N VAL A 260 11.21 10.13 8.93
CA VAL A 260 10.90 10.26 7.50
C VAL A 260 12.12 9.84 6.67
N GLY A 261 11.94 9.80 5.35
CA GLY A 261 13.03 9.52 4.42
C GLY A 261 13.82 10.77 4.03
N LEU A 262 15.13 10.63 3.89
CA LEU A 262 16.03 11.58 3.24
C LEU A 262 16.57 10.94 1.96
N LEU A 263 16.51 11.68 0.86
CA LEU A 263 17.15 11.32 -0.41
C LEU A 263 18.24 12.33 -0.72
N LEU A 264 19.48 11.85 -0.90
CA LEU A 264 20.60 12.71 -1.27
C LEU A 264 20.63 12.87 -2.78
N GLY A 265 20.69 14.11 -3.27
CA GLY A 265 20.75 14.41 -4.69
C GLY A 265 22.13 14.16 -5.29
N GLY A 266 22.19 14.01 -6.62
CA GLY A 266 23.46 13.92 -7.35
C GLY A 266 24.09 12.53 -7.41
N GLY A 267 23.34 11.47 -7.11
CA GLY A 267 23.85 10.09 -7.17
C GLY A 267 24.92 9.79 -6.11
N VAL A 268 24.84 10.48 -4.97
CA VAL A 268 25.77 10.32 -3.85
C VAL A 268 25.80 8.87 -3.41
N ARG A 269 27.01 8.35 -3.19
CA ARG A 269 27.27 6.97 -2.78
C ARG A 269 28.18 6.97 -1.56
N THR A 270 27.63 7.44 -0.45
CA THR A 270 28.35 7.62 0.81
C THR A 270 27.49 7.11 1.94
N GLU A 271 28.06 6.30 2.82
CA GLU A 271 27.42 5.91 4.07
C GLU A 271 27.79 6.87 5.19
N PHE A 272 26.83 7.16 6.06
CA PHE A 272 27.02 8.03 7.20
C PHE A 272 27.00 7.22 8.49
N PRO A 273 27.82 7.55 9.49
CA PRO A 273 27.67 7.05 10.84
C PRO A 273 26.24 7.25 11.36
N MET A 274 25.76 6.28 12.16
CA MET A 274 24.48 6.43 12.85
C MET A 274 24.50 7.69 13.74
N ASP A 275 23.37 8.36 13.80
CA ASP A 275 23.15 9.64 14.48
C ASP A 275 23.93 10.84 13.88
N SER A 276 24.50 10.70 12.68
CA SER A 276 25.02 11.84 11.91
C SER A 276 23.95 12.93 11.76
N LYS A 277 24.37 14.16 12.03
CA LYS A 277 23.53 15.36 11.99
C LYS A 277 23.47 15.89 10.56
N VAL A 278 22.27 16.28 10.16
CA VAL A 278 22.02 17.05 8.93
C VAL A 278 21.75 18.48 9.36
N SER A 279 22.60 19.41 8.96
CA SER A 279 22.58 20.78 9.47
C SER A 279 22.47 21.80 8.34
N THR A 280 21.71 22.86 8.57
CA THR A 280 21.65 24.05 7.70
C THR A 280 22.31 25.23 8.41
N ASP A 281 22.36 26.40 7.79
CA ASP A 281 22.86 27.63 8.44
C ASP A 281 22.07 27.98 9.72
N GLY A 282 20.81 27.53 9.81
CA GLY A 282 19.96 27.67 11.00
C GLY A 282 20.16 26.59 12.07
N GLY A 283 21.16 25.72 11.92
CA GLY A 283 21.48 24.63 12.84
C GLY A 283 20.98 23.24 12.40
N ASP A 284 21.00 22.29 13.33
CA ASP A 284 20.66 20.88 13.08
C ASP A 284 19.17 20.73 12.75
N VAL A 285 18.85 20.05 11.65
CA VAL A 285 17.47 19.86 11.16
C VAL A 285 17.03 18.40 11.14
N ALA A 286 17.98 17.45 11.05
CA ALA A 286 17.69 16.02 11.11
C ALA A 286 18.82 15.19 11.71
N TRP A 287 18.50 13.96 12.11
CA TRP A 287 19.43 12.96 12.64
C TRP A 287 19.24 11.63 11.92
N ILE A 288 20.27 11.16 11.23
CA ILE A 288 20.26 9.92 10.45
C ILE A 288 20.26 8.73 11.41
N LYS A 289 19.34 7.79 11.20
CA LYS A 289 19.23 6.59 12.02
C LYS A 289 19.69 5.34 11.29
N SER A 290 19.29 5.20 10.03
CA SER A 290 19.79 4.18 9.11
C SER A 290 20.00 4.79 7.74
N ASN A 291 21.00 4.32 6.99
CA ASN A 291 21.24 4.78 5.64
C ASN A 291 21.92 3.70 4.80
N CYS A 292 21.66 3.73 3.50
CA CYS A 292 22.29 2.85 2.53
C CYS A 292 22.30 3.51 1.16
N TYR A 293 23.14 3.00 0.26
CA TYR A 293 22.97 3.26 -1.17
C TYR A 293 21.80 2.43 -1.71
N SER A 294 20.79 3.07 -2.30
CA SER A 294 19.70 2.39 -3.01
C SER A 294 20.10 2.18 -4.48
N PRO A 295 20.25 0.93 -4.95
CA PRO A 295 20.46 0.65 -6.36
C PRO A 295 19.27 1.08 -7.23
N THR A 296 18.04 0.92 -6.72
CA THR A 296 16.82 1.28 -7.44
C THR A 296 16.70 2.79 -7.68
N LEU A 297 17.02 3.60 -6.66
CA LEU A 297 16.98 5.07 -6.74
C LEU A 297 18.31 5.68 -7.19
N LYS A 298 19.35 4.85 -7.34
CA LYS A 298 20.72 5.22 -7.74
C LYS A 298 21.33 6.32 -6.89
N THR A 299 21.01 6.34 -5.60
CA THR A 299 21.54 7.34 -4.66
C THR A 299 21.45 6.85 -3.20
N THR A 300 22.14 7.54 -2.31
CA THR A 300 22.05 7.30 -0.87
C THR A 300 20.70 7.78 -0.34
N ILE A 301 20.04 6.91 0.42
CA ILE A 301 18.81 7.18 1.14
C ILE A 301 19.00 6.92 2.64
N ALA A 302 18.23 7.62 3.47
CA ALA A 302 18.32 7.47 4.91
C ALA A 302 16.95 7.57 5.60
N LEU A 303 16.75 6.76 6.64
CA LEU A 303 15.72 7.00 7.65
C LEU A 303 16.27 7.99 8.67
N ALA A 304 15.55 9.07 8.94
CA ALA A 304 16.01 10.11 9.85
C ALA A 304 14.86 10.76 10.62
N PHE A 305 15.13 11.15 11.87
CA PHE A 305 14.24 12.05 12.58
C PHE A 305 14.44 13.47 12.07
N VAL A 306 13.40 14.07 11.48
CA VAL A 306 13.45 15.42 10.90
C VAL A 306 12.57 16.37 11.71
N LYS A 307 13.07 17.58 11.99
CA LYS A 307 12.30 18.64 12.67
C LYS A 307 11.03 19.00 11.90
N ARG A 308 9.97 19.33 12.62
CA ARG A 308 8.63 19.60 12.09
C ARG A 308 8.62 20.53 10.87
N ASP A 309 9.35 21.64 10.92
CA ASP A 309 9.32 22.68 9.88
C ASP A 309 10.03 22.27 8.58
N TYR A 310 10.74 21.15 8.60
CA TYR A 310 11.41 20.56 7.44
C TYR A 310 10.67 19.34 6.89
N ARG A 311 9.70 18.74 7.61
CA ARG A 311 8.93 17.57 7.16
C ARG A 311 7.87 17.87 6.09
N VAL A 312 8.16 18.78 5.17
CA VAL A 312 7.29 19.05 4.03
C VAL A 312 7.62 18.02 2.95
N PRO A 313 6.64 17.27 2.41
CA PRO A 313 6.88 16.27 1.38
C PRO A 313 7.59 16.87 0.17
N ASP A 314 8.60 16.17 -0.35
CA ASP A 314 9.39 16.56 -1.52
C ASP A 314 10.13 17.91 -1.41
N LYS A 315 10.21 18.50 -0.21
CA LYS A 315 11.03 19.69 0.03
C LYS A 315 12.50 19.34 -0.12
N THR A 316 13.19 20.10 -0.97
CA THR A 316 14.64 19.99 -1.18
C THR A 316 15.37 21.21 -0.62
N PHE A 317 16.51 20.98 0.02
CA PHE A 317 17.36 22.04 0.58
C PHE A 317 18.82 21.59 0.64
N ASP A 318 19.75 22.55 0.67
CA ASP A 318 21.16 22.28 0.89
C ASP A 318 21.43 22.09 2.39
N ALA A 319 22.22 21.08 2.72
CA ALA A 319 22.57 20.76 4.10
C ALA A 319 23.99 20.21 4.19
N HIS A 320 24.60 20.34 5.37
CA HIS A 320 25.89 19.78 5.69
C HIS A 320 25.72 18.49 6.49
N ILE A 321 26.44 17.44 6.08
CA ILE A 321 26.51 16.16 6.78
C ILE A 321 28.00 15.83 6.90
N ASN A 322 28.50 15.66 8.13
CA ASN A 322 29.91 15.42 8.42
C ASN A 322 30.89 16.44 7.76
N GLY A 323 30.46 17.69 7.59
CA GLY A 323 31.27 18.78 7.03
C GLY A 323 31.20 18.92 5.51
N GLU A 324 30.55 18.00 4.80
CA GLU A 324 30.33 18.10 3.36
C GLU A 324 28.91 18.56 3.04
N GLN A 325 28.77 19.33 1.95
CA GLN A 325 27.50 19.87 1.50
C GLN A 325 26.79 18.89 0.57
N TYR A 326 25.51 18.63 0.84
CA TYR A 326 24.64 17.76 0.06
C TYR A 326 23.30 18.45 -0.21
N LYS A 327 22.70 18.14 -1.36
CA LYS A 327 21.32 18.51 -1.65
C LYS A 327 20.40 17.42 -1.11
N VAL A 328 19.62 17.71 -0.07
CA VAL A 328 18.77 16.73 0.63
C VAL A 328 17.30 16.97 0.28
N THR A 329 16.59 15.90 -0.08
CA THR A 329 15.15 15.92 -0.36
C THR A 329 14.40 15.08 0.67
N ILE A 330 13.33 15.62 1.23
CA ILE A 330 12.47 14.90 2.17
C ILE A 330 11.50 13.99 1.41
N LYS A 331 11.37 12.75 1.86
CA LYS A 331 10.41 11.77 1.31
C LYS A 331 9.50 11.24 2.41
N ILE A 332 8.20 11.21 2.12
CA ILE A 332 7.27 10.41 2.90
C ILE A 332 7.58 8.93 2.60
N LEU A 333 7.68 8.11 3.64
CA LEU A 333 7.97 6.69 3.52
C LEU A 333 6.73 5.91 3.04
N PRO A 334 6.92 4.81 2.28
CA PRO A 334 8.20 4.23 1.85
C PRO A 334 8.86 5.01 0.70
N PHE A 335 10.17 4.80 0.45
CA PHE A 335 10.80 5.36 -0.76
C PHE A 335 10.33 4.63 -2.02
N ILE A 336 10.19 3.31 -1.92
CA ILE A 336 9.68 2.43 -2.96
C ILE A 336 8.52 1.65 -2.36
N LYS A 337 7.36 1.74 -3.00
CA LYS A 337 6.22 0.90 -2.64
C LYS A 337 6.42 -0.49 -3.24
N SER A 338 6.15 -1.53 -2.46
CA SER A 338 6.05 -2.87 -3.02
C SER A 338 4.83 -2.94 -3.95
N ARG A 339 4.96 -3.73 -5.01
CA ARG A 339 3.87 -3.98 -5.96
C ARG A 339 3.00 -5.10 -5.40
N SER A 340 1.70 -4.85 -5.34
CA SER A 340 0.71 -5.88 -5.03
C SER A 340 0.71 -7.00 -6.08
N PRO A 341 0.21 -8.20 -5.75
CA PRO A 341 0.07 -9.28 -6.74
C PRO A 341 -0.70 -8.85 -7.99
N HIS A 342 -1.78 -8.08 -7.83
CA HIS A 342 -2.57 -7.52 -8.93
C HIS A 342 -1.74 -6.54 -9.79
N GLU A 343 -0.97 -5.62 -9.20
CA GLU A 343 -0.09 -4.72 -9.97
C GLU A 343 0.96 -5.49 -10.77
N ARG A 344 1.55 -6.53 -10.18
CA ARG A 344 2.52 -7.40 -10.88
C ARG A 344 1.87 -8.19 -12.01
N ALA A 345 0.69 -8.76 -11.77
CA ALA A 345 -0.08 -9.45 -12.80
C ALA A 345 -0.39 -8.52 -13.97
N ARG A 346 -0.77 -7.27 -13.69
CA ARG A 346 -1.00 -6.25 -14.70
C ARG A 346 0.27 -5.89 -15.47
N ASP A 347 1.42 -5.75 -14.82
CA ASP A 347 2.71 -5.53 -15.49
C ASP A 347 3.03 -6.69 -16.46
N CYS A 348 2.83 -7.94 -16.03
CA CYS A 348 3.02 -9.13 -16.86
C CYS A 348 2.08 -9.14 -18.07
N TYR A 349 0.80 -8.81 -17.84
CA TYR A 349 -0.20 -8.65 -18.90
C TYR A 349 0.20 -7.57 -19.93
N GLU A 350 0.57 -6.38 -19.48
CA GLU A 350 0.94 -5.26 -20.37
C GLU A 350 2.21 -5.59 -21.18
N ARG A 351 3.20 -6.25 -20.56
CA ARG A 351 4.40 -6.75 -21.25
C ARG A 351 4.05 -7.82 -22.29
N ALA A 352 3.18 -8.77 -21.95
CA ALA A 352 2.73 -9.79 -22.89
C ALA A 352 2.07 -9.19 -24.13
N LEU A 353 1.20 -8.19 -23.95
CA LEU A 353 0.58 -7.46 -25.06
C LEU A 353 1.60 -6.68 -25.89
N SER A 354 2.57 -6.02 -25.25
CA SER A 354 3.62 -5.31 -25.97
C SER A 354 4.52 -6.25 -26.77
N LEU A 355 4.82 -7.46 -26.28
CA LEU A 355 5.61 -8.44 -27.02
C LEU A 355 4.83 -8.96 -28.21
N TYR A 356 3.59 -9.38 -27.98
CA TYR A 356 2.72 -9.92 -29.02
C TYR A 356 2.42 -8.94 -30.17
N THR A 357 2.47 -7.63 -29.90
CA THR A 357 2.27 -6.59 -30.92
C THR A 357 3.53 -6.18 -31.67
N LYS A 358 4.72 -6.36 -31.08
CA LYS A 358 5.99 -5.89 -31.67
C LYS A 358 6.59 -6.88 -32.66
N GLU A 359 6.47 -8.18 -32.41
CA GLU A 359 7.03 -9.23 -33.26
C GLU A 359 6.07 -10.42 -33.23
N ALA A 360 5.59 -10.85 -34.39
CA ALA A 360 4.62 -11.94 -34.53
C ALA A 360 5.33 -13.21 -35.03
N ASP A 361 6.41 -13.61 -34.34
CA ASP A 361 7.02 -14.92 -34.54
C ASP A 361 6.62 -15.89 -33.42
N ASP A 362 6.82 -17.20 -33.63
CA ASP A 362 6.38 -18.21 -32.66
C ASP A 362 7.10 -18.09 -31.30
N ALA A 363 8.32 -17.55 -31.27
CA ALA A 363 9.12 -17.42 -30.06
C ALA A 363 8.60 -16.31 -29.13
N THR A 364 8.41 -15.11 -29.68
CA THR A 364 7.84 -13.94 -28.98
C THR A 364 6.40 -14.18 -28.54
N ALA A 365 5.66 -14.93 -29.35
CA ALA A 365 4.34 -15.38 -28.98
C ALA A 365 4.43 -16.34 -27.76
N SER A 366 5.36 -17.31 -27.73
CA SER A 366 5.54 -18.19 -26.57
C SER A 366 5.82 -17.40 -25.29
N GLU A 367 6.71 -16.41 -25.34
CA GLU A 367 7.02 -15.55 -24.20
C GLU A 367 5.79 -14.77 -23.69
N ALA A 368 4.95 -14.25 -24.59
CA ALA A 368 3.71 -13.59 -24.22
C ALA A 368 2.72 -14.54 -23.52
N VAL A 369 2.65 -15.81 -23.94
CA VAL A 369 1.81 -16.82 -23.27
C VAL A 369 2.33 -17.13 -21.87
N ASP A 370 3.65 -17.26 -21.70
CA ASP A 370 4.26 -17.53 -20.39
C ASP A 370 4.01 -16.36 -19.43
N LEU A 371 4.15 -15.11 -19.89
CA LEU A 371 3.83 -13.92 -19.10
C LEU A 371 2.34 -13.83 -18.73
N LEU A 372 1.42 -14.21 -19.62
CA LEU A 372 -0.01 -14.23 -19.29
C LEU A 372 -0.36 -15.34 -18.29
N ARG A 373 0.31 -16.49 -18.36
CA ARG A 373 0.17 -17.54 -17.36
C ARG A 373 0.73 -17.09 -16.01
N GLU A 374 1.87 -16.41 -16.00
CA GLU A 374 2.43 -15.79 -14.79
C GLU A 374 1.45 -14.75 -14.21
N ALA A 375 0.85 -13.90 -15.06
CA ALA A 375 -0.15 -12.93 -14.63
C ALA A 375 -1.34 -13.60 -13.93
N LEU A 376 -1.85 -14.70 -14.49
CA LEU A 376 -2.95 -15.47 -13.88
C LEU A 376 -2.54 -16.25 -12.63
N GLN A 377 -1.26 -16.60 -12.47
CA GLN A 377 -0.75 -17.16 -11.21
C GLN A 377 -0.67 -16.10 -10.11
N LEU A 378 -0.23 -14.88 -10.45
CA LEU A 378 -0.13 -13.76 -9.52
C LEU A 378 -1.50 -13.19 -9.14
N ASP A 379 -2.42 -13.11 -10.10
CA ASP A 379 -3.80 -12.68 -9.89
C ASP A 379 -4.77 -13.56 -10.69
N PRO A 380 -5.31 -14.62 -10.07
CA PRO A 380 -6.32 -15.49 -10.68
C PRO A 380 -7.65 -14.80 -11.00
N LYS A 381 -7.83 -13.52 -10.62
CA LYS A 381 -9.04 -12.75 -10.90
C LYS A 381 -8.85 -11.72 -12.03
N LEU A 382 -7.70 -11.71 -12.69
CA LEU A 382 -7.41 -10.79 -13.77
C LEU A 382 -8.12 -11.21 -15.07
N GLU A 383 -9.36 -10.74 -15.25
CA GLU A 383 -10.22 -11.05 -16.40
C GLU A 383 -9.54 -10.81 -17.76
N ASP A 384 -8.87 -9.66 -17.90
CA ASP A 384 -8.18 -9.25 -19.13
C ASP A 384 -7.10 -10.28 -19.57
N ALA A 385 -6.44 -10.93 -18.60
CA ALA A 385 -5.39 -11.92 -18.90
C ALA A 385 -5.98 -13.26 -19.39
N TYR A 386 -7.13 -13.69 -18.86
CA TYR A 386 -7.86 -14.85 -19.41
C TYR A 386 -8.27 -14.60 -20.85
N GLU A 387 -8.82 -13.41 -21.14
CA GLU A 387 -9.23 -13.01 -22.49
C GLU A 387 -8.04 -13.03 -23.46
N ALA A 388 -6.98 -12.29 -23.13
CA ALA A 388 -5.80 -12.19 -23.98
C ALA A 388 -5.15 -13.55 -24.23
N LEU A 389 -5.00 -14.37 -23.17
CA LEU A 389 -4.42 -15.71 -23.30
C LEU A 389 -5.29 -16.61 -24.17
N GLY A 390 -6.61 -16.61 -23.96
CA GLY A 390 -7.55 -17.40 -24.77
C GLY A 390 -7.50 -17.01 -26.25
N VAL A 391 -7.50 -15.72 -26.57
CA VAL A 391 -7.40 -15.23 -27.96
C VAL A 391 -6.07 -15.61 -28.60
N ILE A 392 -4.96 -15.50 -27.87
CA ILE A 392 -3.63 -15.86 -28.38
C ILE A 392 -3.53 -17.38 -28.65
N LEU A 393 -4.00 -18.22 -27.73
CA LEU A 393 -4.00 -19.67 -27.88
C LEU A 393 -4.92 -20.12 -29.02
N HIS A 394 -6.09 -19.49 -29.17
CA HIS A 394 -7.00 -19.72 -30.29
C HIS A 394 -6.31 -19.47 -31.63
N LYS A 395 -5.61 -18.34 -31.78
CA LYS A 395 -4.84 -18.03 -33.00
C LYS A 395 -3.72 -19.03 -33.31
N ARG A 396 -3.26 -19.79 -32.30
CA ARG A 396 -2.28 -20.88 -32.47
C ARG A 396 -2.92 -22.24 -32.73
N GLY A 397 -4.24 -22.30 -32.89
CA GLY A 397 -4.98 -23.55 -33.06
C GLY A 397 -5.16 -24.36 -31.78
N GLN A 398 -4.80 -23.82 -30.61
CA GLN A 398 -5.00 -24.45 -29.30
C GLN A 398 -6.42 -24.15 -28.79
N ILE A 399 -7.42 -24.48 -29.61
CA ILE A 399 -8.81 -24.06 -29.40
C ILE A 399 -9.44 -24.65 -28.14
N ASP A 400 -9.07 -25.87 -27.75
CA ASP A 400 -9.61 -26.51 -26.55
C ASP A 400 -9.17 -25.79 -25.27
N GLU A 401 -7.90 -25.36 -25.21
CA GLU A 401 -7.37 -24.58 -24.08
C GLU A 401 -8.00 -23.18 -24.05
N ALA A 402 -8.18 -22.55 -25.21
CA ALA A 402 -8.86 -21.26 -25.32
C ALA A 402 -10.32 -21.33 -24.82
N ILE A 403 -11.07 -22.38 -25.16
CA ILE A 403 -12.43 -22.62 -24.66
C ILE A 403 -12.42 -22.82 -23.14
N ALA A 404 -11.47 -23.59 -22.61
CA ALA A 404 -11.36 -23.82 -21.17
C ALA A 404 -11.13 -22.51 -20.41
N LEU A 405 -10.22 -21.65 -20.89
CA LEU A 405 -9.95 -20.34 -20.28
C LEU A 405 -11.19 -19.43 -20.31
N MET A 406 -11.93 -19.39 -21.42
CA MET A 406 -13.14 -18.57 -21.48
C MET A 406 -14.23 -19.10 -20.55
N LYS A 407 -14.34 -20.42 -20.37
CA LYS A 407 -15.26 -21.00 -19.37
C LYS A 407 -14.89 -20.58 -17.95
N THR A 408 -13.61 -20.63 -17.60
CA THR A 408 -13.12 -20.13 -16.32
C THR A 408 -13.41 -18.63 -16.16
N LEU A 409 -13.27 -17.84 -17.22
CA LEU A 409 -13.64 -16.43 -17.20
C LEU A 409 -15.15 -16.21 -16.96
N VAL A 410 -16.02 -17.06 -17.53
CA VAL A 410 -17.48 -17.03 -17.25
C VAL A 410 -17.79 -17.46 -15.81
N GLU A 411 -17.06 -18.43 -15.25
CA GLU A 411 -17.19 -18.82 -13.84
C GLU A 411 -16.79 -17.68 -12.90
N LEU A 412 -15.77 -16.91 -13.26
CA LEU A 412 -15.31 -15.72 -12.53
C LEU A 412 -16.29 -14.55 -12.69
N ASN A 413 -16.75 -14.30 -13.92
CA ASN A 413 -17.66 -13.23 -14.29
C ASN A 413 -18.71 -13.72 -15.30
N ALA A 414 -19.86 -14.11 -14.78
CA ALA A 414 -20.97 -14.65 -15.57
C ALA A 414 -21.64 -13.62 -16.51
N ASP A 415 -21.37 -12.32 -16.32
CA ASP A 415 -21.85 -11.25 -17.19
C ASP A 415 -20.72 -10.75 -18.13
N SER A 416 -19.61 -11.51 -18.30
CA SER A 416 -18.53 -11.12 -19.22
C SER A 416 -18.96 -11.25 -20.68
N VAL A 417 -19.37 -10.13 -21.28
CA VAL A 417 -19.74 -10.04 -22.70
C VAL A 417 -18.63 -10.58 -23.60
N MET A 418 -17.37 -10.32 -23.26
CA MET A 418 -16.24 -10.73 -24.08
C MET A 418 -16.04 -12.25 -24.04
N ALA A 419 -16.14 -12.87 -22.86
CA ALA A 419 -16.00 -14.31 -22.70
C ALA A 419 -17.05 -15.08 -23.53
N HIS A 420 -18.32 -14.69 -23.43
CA HIS A 420 -19.42 -15.27 -24.21
C HIS A 420 -19.25 -15.06 -25.71
N THR A 421 -18.76 -13.88 -26.13
CA THR A 421 -18.49 -13.60 -27.54
C THR A 421 -17.36 -14.47 -28.08
N ASN A 422 -16.27 -14.63 -27.33
CA ASN A 422 -15.14 -15.46 -27.71
C ASN A 422 -15.51 -16.96 -27.70
N LEU A 423 -16.26 -17.45 -26.71
CA LEU A 423 -16.79 -18.82 -26.70
C LEU A 423 -17.64 -19.12 -27.93
N SER A 424 -18.54 -18.20 -28.30
CA SER A 424 -19.34 -18.35 -29.51
C SER A 424 -18.46 -18.54 -30.75
N VAL A 425 -17.44 -17.69 -30.93
CA VAL A 425 -16.49 -17.79 -32.05
C VAL A 425 -15.73 -19.12 -32.02
N PHE A 426 -15.21 -19.52 -30.86
CA PHE A 426 -14.43 -20.75 -30.72
C PHE A 426 -15.29 -22.01 -30.96
N TYR A 427 -16.54 -22.01 -30.51
CA TYR A 427 -17.47 -23.11 -30.78
C TYR A 427 -17.87 -23.21 -32.25
N VAL A 428 -18.05 -22.09 -32.96
CA VAL A 428 -18.27 -22.11 -34.42
C VAL A 428 -17.13 -22.83 -35.13
N GLU A 429 -15.88 -22.49 -34.80
CA GLU A 429 -14.71 -23.10 -35.42
C GLU A 429 -14.57 -24.59 -35.08
N LYS A 430 -14.95 -24.99 -33.85
CA LYS A 430 -15.01 -26.39 -33.43
C LYS A 430 -16.20 -27.17 -34.03
N GLY A 431 -17.12 -26.50 -34.72
CA GLY A 431 -18.32 -27.10 -35.32
C GLY A 431 -19.49 -27.31 -34.34
N LEU A 432 -19.39 -26.77 -33.13
CA LEU A 432 -20.39 -26.85 -32.06
C LEU A 432 -21.40 -25.70 -32.19
N LYS A 433 -22.32 -25.83 -33.15
CA LYS A 433 -23.21 -24.74 -33.56
C LYS A 433 -24.28 -24.38 -32.53
N GLU A 434 -24.76 -25.35 -31.76
CA GLU A 434 -25.82 -25.11 -30.77
C GLU A 434 -25.26 -24.28 -29.62
N GLU A 435 -24.12 -24.71 -29.07
CA GLU A 435 -23.37 -24.00 -28.03
C GLU A 435 -22.96 -22.60 -28.49
N ALA A 436 -22.53 -22.44 -29.75
CA ALA A 436 -22.18 -21.14 -30.30
C ALA A 436 -23.34 -20.13 -30.32
N GLU A 437 -24.55 -20.57 -30.68
CA GLU A 437 -25.74 -19.71 -30.71
C GLU A 437 -26.24 -19.39 -29.30
N GLU A 438 -26.13 -20.32 -28.35
CA GLU A 438 -26.44 -20.08 -26.94
C GLU A 438 -25.56 -18.96 -26.35
N GLU A 439 -24.23 -19.08 -26.48
CA GLU A 439 -23.27 -18.10 -25.96
C GLU A 439 -23.47 -16.71 -26.58
N LYS A 440 -23.80 -16.68 -27.88
CA LYS A 440 -24.12 -15.43 -28.60
C LYS A 440 -25.40 -14.78 -28.07
N ALA A 441 -26.43 -15.57 -27.77
CA ALA A 441 -27.67 -15.07 -27.20
C ALA A 441 -27.45 -14.50 -25.79
N ILE A 442 -26.61 -15.15 -24.97
CA ILE A 442 -26.22 -14.67 -23.64
C ILE A 442 -25.50 -13.32 -23.75
N SER A 443 -24.46 -13.22 -24.59
CA SER A 443 -23.71 -11.98 -24.84
C SER A 443 -24.63 -10.82 -25.24
N LEU A 444 -25.57 -11.06 -26.16
CA LEU A 444 -26.54 -10.05 -26.59
C LEU A 444 -27.47 -9.63 -25.43
N GLY A 445 -27.95 -10.59 -24.64
CA GLY A 445 -28.79 -10.34 -23.48
C GLY A 445 -28.11 -9.46 -22.43
N ILE A 446 -26.82 -9.71 -22.16
CA ILE A 446 -26.01 -8.89 -21.24
C ILE A 446 -25.89 -7.46 -21.78
N ARG A 447 -25.48 -7.28 -23.05
CA ARG A 447 -25.35 -5.95 -23.67
C ARG A 447 -26.65 -5.14 -23.63
N MET A 448 -27.80 -5.79 -23.83
CA MET A 448 -29.10 -5.13 -23.72
C MET A 448 -29.39 -4.67 -22.29
N ARG A 449 -29.07 -5.49 -21.29
CA ARG A 449 -29.22 -5.15 -19.87
C ARG A 449 -28.33 -3.99 -19.47
N GLU A 450 -27.06 -4.00 -19.88
CA GLU A 450 -26.10 -2.92 -19.64
C GLU A 450 -26.55 -1.61 -20.28
N ALA A 451 -27.00 -1.64 -21.54
CA ALA A 451 -27.51 -0.46 -22.23
C ALA A 451 -28.76 0.12 -21.54
N ALA A 452 -29.67 -0.74 -21.05
CA ALA A 452 -30.84 -0.30 -20.30
C ALA A 452 -30.46 0.34 -18.95
N LEU A 453 -29.46 -0.21 -18.25
CA LEU A 453 -28.95 0.35 -17.01
C LEU A 453 -28.28 1.71 -17.25
N GLN A 454 -27.42 1.82 -18.26
CA GLN A 454 -26.78 3.07 -18.65
C GLN A 454 -27.82 4.14 -19.03
N ALA A 455 -28.85 3.79 -19.78
CA ALA A 455 -29.93 4.71 -20.13
C ALA A 455 -30.72 5.17 -18.89
N THR A 456 -30.92 4.29 -17.91
CA THR A 456 -31.57 4.63 -16.64
C THR A 456 -30.71 5.57 -15.80
N GLN A 457 -29.40 5.31 -15.72
CA GLN A 457 -28.47 6.17 -15.00
C GLN A 457 -28.35 7.55 -15.66
N ALA A 458 -28.23 7.60 -16.99
CA ALA A 458 -28.19 8.85 -17.74
C ALA A 458 -29.44 9.72 -17.50
N LYS A 459 -30.63 9.11 -17.42
CA LYS A 459 -31.86 9.82 -17.05
C LYS A 459 -31.81 10.40 -15.64
N LYS A 460 -31.33 9.63 -14.66
CA LYS A 460 -31.17 10.11 -13.28
C LYS A 460 -30.17 11.26 -13.19
N ASP A 461 -29.04 11.14 -13.88
CA ASP A 461 -28.00 12.18 -13.91
C ASP A 461 -28.53 13.46 -14.59
N GLU A 462 -29.35 13.31 -15.63
CA GLU A 462 -30.03 14.44 -16.29
C GLU A 462 -31.05 15.13 -15.36
N GLU A 463 -31.86 14.36 -14.62
CA GLU A 463 -32.80 14.88 -13.62
C GLU A 463 -32.08 15.60 -12.48
N GLU A 464 -30.99 15.03 -11.97
CA GLU A 464 -30.15 15.63 -10.93
C GLU A 464 -29.47 16.91 -11.42
N LYS A 465 -28.93 16.91 -12.65
CA LYS A 465 -28.34 18.09 -13.28
C LYS A 465 -29.39 19.20 -13.42
N LYS A 466 -30.61 18.87 -13.85
CA LYS A 466 -31.72 19.82 -13.92
C LYS A 466 -32.05 20.42 -12.56
N ARG A 467 -32.17 19.58 -11.51
CA ARG A 467 -32.41 20.06 -10.13
C ARG A 467 -31.28 20.97 -9.65
N ARG A 468 -30.03 20.60 -9.89
CA ARG A 468 -28.86 21.41 -9.51
C ARG A 468 -28.84 22.77 -10.21
N ILE A 469 -29.18 22.81 -11.51
CA ILE A 469 -29.29 24.06 -12.27
C ILE A 469 -30.42 24.94 -11.70
N GLU A 470 -31.57 24.35 -11.38
CA GLU A 470 -32.69 25.08 -10.78
C GLU A 470 -32.33 25.67 -9.40
N GLU A 471 -31.74 24.87 -8.51
CA GLU A 471 -31.26 25.33 -7.20
C GLU A 471 -30.17 26.40 -7.32
N ALA A 472 -29.21 26.23 -8.23
CA ALA A 472 -28.14 27.21 -8.45
C ALA A 472 -28.70 28.53 -8.97
N THR A 473 -29.69 28.50 -9.85
CA THR A 473 -30.36 29.71 -10.35
C THR A 473 -31.08 30.45 -9.21
N GLN A 474 -31.83 29.73 -8.37
CA GLN A 474 -32.51 30.34 -7.23
C GLN A 474 -31.53 30.95 -6.22
N ARG A 475 -30.45 30.24 -5.89
CA ARG A 475 -29.41 30.74 -4.96
C ARG A 475 -28.63 31.92 -5.52
N LEU A 476 -28.38 31.94 -6.83
CA LEU A 476 -27.66 33.02 -7.49
C LEU A 476 -28.35 34.38 -7.25
N ASP A 477 -29.68 34.43 -7.37
CA ASP A 477 -30.44 35.65 -7.14
C ASP A 477 -30.40 36.09 -5.66
N MET A 478 -30.45 35.14 -4.73
CA MET A 478 -30.32 35.43 -3.29
C MET A 478 -28.94 36.02 -2.96
N PHE A 479 -27.85 35.44 -3.47
CA PHE A 479 -26.51 35.97 -3.21
C PHE A 479 -26.26 37.32 -3.87
N LYS A 480 -26.86 37.61 -5.03
CA LYS A 480 -26.80 38.94 -5.65
C LYS A 480 -27.40 40.01 -4.75
N GLN A 481 -28.55 39.74 -4.10
CA GLN A 481 -29.15 40.68 -3.14
C GLN A 481 -28.24 40.92 -1.93
N VAL A 482 -27.49 39.91 -1.48
CA VAL A 482 -26.50 40.09 -0.40
C VAL A 482 -25.36 41.01 -0.85
N LEU A 483 -24.85 40.84 -2.07
CA LEU A 483 -23.79 41.72 -2.60
C LEU A 483 -24.25 43.16 -2.88
N GLU A 484 -25.54 43.40 -3.12
CA GLU A 484 -26.10 44.77 -3.19
C GLU A 484 -26.03 45.48 -1.83
N ILE A 485 -26.05 44.74 -0.72
CA ILE A 485 -25.95 45.26 0.65
C ILE A 485 -24.48 45.36 1.08
N ASP A 486 -23.70 44.31 0.84
CA ASP A 486 -22.27 44.23 1.16
C ASP A 486 -21.49 43.63 -0.02
N GLY A 487 -20.86 44.52 -0.80
CA GLY A 487 -20.07 44.14 -1.98
C GLY A 487 -18.82 43.30 -1.67
N GLU A 488 -18.41 43.18 -0.41
CA GLU A 488 -17.26 42.37 0.01
C GLU A 488 -17.64 41.14 0.85
N ASP A 489 -18.92 40.74 0.87
CA ASP A 489 -19.32 39.53 1.60
C ASP A 489 -18.67 38.27 0.99
N LEU A 490 -17.92 37.55 1.83
CA LEU A 490 -17.18 36.34 1.44
C LEU A 490 -18.11 35.24 0.93
N LEU A 491 -19.22 34.99 1.64
CA LEU A 491 -20.11 33.87 1.36
C LEU A 491 -20.93 34.12 0.10
N ALA A 492 -21.30 35.37 -0.16
CA ALA A 492 -22.01 35.78 -1.36
C ALA A 492 -21.10 35.75 -2.60
N ASN A 493 -19.86 36.25 -2.50
CA ASN A 493 -18.88 36.13 -3.59
C ASN A 493 -18.58 34.65 -3.92
N TYR A 494 -18.29 33.82 -2.91
CA TYR A 494 -18.12 32.38 -3.13
C TYR A 494 -19.39 31.72 -3.67
N GLY A 495 -20.55 32.05 -3.09
CA GLY A 495 -21.85 31.49 -3.43
C GLY A 495 -22.26 31.77 -4.88
N ILE A 496 -22.10 33.00 -5.35
CA ILE A 496 -22.31 33.38 -6.77
C ILE A 496 -21.36 32.60 -7.66
N GLY A 497 -20.06 32.60 -7.34
CA GLY A 497 -19.06 31.88 -8.10
C GLY A 497 -19.38 30.38 -8.23
N SER A 498 -19.75 29.73 -7.13
CA SER A 498 -20.14 28.32 -7.11
C SER A 498 -21.43 28.05 -7.89
N CYS A 499 -22.43 28.93 -7.80
CA CYS A 499 -23.66 28.82 -8.59
C CYS A 499 -23.37 28.96 -10.09
N LEU A 500 -22.52 29.92 -10.48
CA LEU A 500 -22.12 30.12 -11.87
C LEU A 500 -21.32 28.94 -12.42
N VAL A 501 -20.44 28.32 -11.63
CA VAL A 501 -19.78 27.06 -11.98
C VAL A 501 -20.81 25.94 -12.21
N ALA A 502 -21.82 25.82 -11.33
CA ALA A 502 -22.89 24.82 -11.51
C ALA A 502 -23.77 25.08 -12.75
N LEU A 503 -23.88 26.34 -13.18
CA LEU A 503 -24.56 26.78 -14.40
C LEU A 503 -23.65 26.73 -15.64
N GLU A 504 -22.43 26.21 -15.52
CA GLU A 504 -21.42 26.14 -16.58
C GLU A 504 -21.04 27.52 -17.17
N LYS A 505 -21.23 28.59 -16.39
CA LYS A 505 -20.89 29.98 -16.72
C LYS A 505 -19.52 30.33 -16.13
N PHE A 506 -18.49 29.65 -16.61
CA PHE A 506 -17.18 29.67 -15.98
C PHE A 506 -16.49 31.04 -16.05
N GLU A 507 -16.61 31.75 -17.16
CA GLU A 507 -16.05 33.10 -17.33
C GLU A 507 -16.64 34.08 -16.32
N GLU A 508 -17.95 33.99 -16.07
CA GLU A 508 -18.64 34.82 -15.08
C GLU A 508 -18.25 34.42 -13.65
N ALA A 509 -17.95 33.15 -13.39
CA ALA A 509 -17.63 32.64 -12.05
C ALA A 509 -16.27 33.07 -11.51
N VAL A 510 -15.24 33.07 -12.36
CA VAL A 510 -13.84 33.38 -11.99
C VAL A 510 -13.68 34.68 -11.18
N PRO A 511 -14.23 35.85 -11.58
CA PRO A 511 -14.04 37.08 -10.82
C PRO A 511 -14.59 37.01 -9.39
N PHE A 512 -15.75 36.37 -9.18
CA PHE A 512 -16.34 36.23 -7.85
C PHE A 512 -15.54 35.26 -6.96
N LEU A 513 -15.04 34.18 -7.53
CA LEU A 513 -14.21 33.20 -6.81
C LEU A 513 -12.84 33.78 -6.43
N LYS A 514 -12.23 34.57 -7.34
CA LYS A 514 -11.02 35.33 -7.02
C LYS A 514 -11.28 36.35 -5.90
N LYS A 515 -12.36 37.11 -5.98
CA LYS A 515 -12.75 38.06 -4.92
C LYS A 515 -12.94 37.36 -3.57
N ALA A 516 -13.56 36.18 -3.54
CA ALA A 516 -13.68 35.38 -2.32
C ALA A 516 -12.30 35.00 -1.73
N LEU A 517 -11.34 34.63 -2.57
CA LEU A 517 -9.97 34.32 -2.15
C LEU A 517 -9.14 35.57 -1.78
N GLU A 518 -9.45 36.73 -2.35
CA GLU A 518 -8.88 38.02 -1.91
C GLU A 518 -9.38 38.40 -0.51
N ILE A 519 -10.69 38.24 -0.25
CA ILE A 519 -11.30 38.49 1.07
C ILE A 519 -10.75 37.50 2.10
N LYS A 520 -10.66 36.22 1.74
CA LYS A 520 -10.13 35.17 2.61
C LYS A 520 -9.33 34.13 1.83
N SER A 521 -8.02 34.33 1.78
CA SER A 521 -7.06 33.42 1.14
C SER A 521 -6.98 32.02 1.77
N THR A 522 -7.63 31.82 2.92
CA THR A 522 -7.74 30.53 3.61
C THR A 522 -9.05 29.77 3.31
N HIS A 523 -9.87 30.25 2.38
CA HIS A 523 -11.15 29.63 2.03
C HIS A 523 -10.98 28.47 1.03
N THR A 524 -10.76 27.27 1.57
CA THR A 524 -10.37 26.06 0.81
C THR A 524 -11.37 25.63 -0.26
N VAL A 525 -12.68 25.81 -0.03
CA VAL A 525 -13.72 25.47 -1.02
C VAL A 525 -13.78 26.42 -2.22
N ALA A 526 -13.29 27.67 -2.09
CA ALA A 526 -13.21 28.59 -3.21
C ALA A 526 -12.07 28.21 -4.18
N TYR A 527 -10.98 27.61 -3.69
CA TYR A 527 -9.94 27.05 -4.56
C TYR A 527 -10.47 25.90 -5.43
N VAL A 528 -11.32 25.03 -4.85
CA VAL A 528 -11.98 23.94 -5.61
C VAL A 528 -12.82 24.53 -6.74
N ALA A 529 -13.74 25.44 -6.41
CA ALA A 529 -14.64 26.03 -7.40
C ALA A 529 -13.89 26.87 -8.45
N LEU A 530 -12.80 27.56 -8.08
CA LEU A 530 -12.01 28.36 -9.02
C LEU A 530 -11.24 27.46 -9.99
N ALA A 531 -10.64 26.39 -9.49
CA ALA A 531 -9.97 25.41 -10.34
C ALA A 531 -10.96 24.69 -11.27
N GLU A 532 -12.16 24.36 -10.79
CA GLU A 532 -13.26 23.85 -11.62
C GLU A 532 -13.66 24.82 -12.74
N ALA A 533 -13.78 26.11 -12.43
CA ALA A 533 -14.07 27.13 -13.43
C ALA A 533 -12.96 27.16 -14.50
N TYR A 534 -11.69 27.10 -14.09
CA TYR A 534 -10.56 27.06 -15.01
C TYR A 534 -10.52 25.80 -15.88
N GLU A 535 -10.84 24.63 -15.33
CA GLU A 535 -11.00 23.40 -16.13
C GLU A 535 -12.13 23.54 -17.16
N GLY A 536 -13.27 24.11 -16.76
CA GLY A 536 -14.39 24.38 -17.67
C GLY A 536 -14.05 25.32 -18.84
N LEU A 537 -13.12 26.25 -18.61
CA LEU A 537 -12.56 27.15 -19.64
C LEU A 537 -11.43 26.51 -20.47
N GLY A 538 -11.00 25.29 -20.15
CA GLY A 538 -9.82 24.66 -20.75
C GLY A 538 -8.48 25.28 -20.32
N GLN A 539 -8.47 26.14 -19.30
CA GLN A 539 -7.29 26.80 -18.73
C GLN A 539 -6.59 25.87 -17.73
N ASN A 540 -6.05 24.76 -18.23
CA ASN A 540 -5.53 23.67 -17.40
C ASN A 540 -4.33 24.07 -16.53
N ASP A 541 -3.45 24.96 -17.01
CA ASP A 541 -2.28 25.43 -16.24
C ASP A 541 -2.73 26.26 -15.02
N ASP A 542 -3.72 27.13 -15.19
CA ASP A 542 -4.30 27.94 -14.11
C ASP A 542 -5.04 27.06 -13.10
N ALA A 543 -5.76 26.03 -13.56
CA ALA A 543 -6.40 25.04 -12.71
C ALA A 543 -5.37 24.27 -11.85
N ILE A 544 -4.28 23.79 -12.45
CA ILE A 544 -3.21 23.07 -11.76
C ILE A 544 -2.59 23.94 -10.66
N GLU A 545 -2.26 25.19 -10.97
CA GLU A 545 -1.66 26.10 -10.00
C GLU A 545 -2.64 26.40 -8.85
N THR A 546 -3.91 26.64 -9.19
CA THR A 546 -4.98 26.86 -8.19
C THR A 546 -5.14 25.65 -7.27
N TYR A 547 -5.10 24.43 -7.81
CA TYR A 547 -5.14 23.20 -7.02
C TYR A 547 -3.95 23.07 -6.07
N LYS A 548 -2.73 23.34 -6.52
CA LYS A 548 -1.53 23.27 -5.67
C LYS A 548 -1.60 24.24 -4.50
N GLN A 549 -2.00 25.48 -4.77
CA GLN A 549 -2.18 26.51 -3.74
C GLN A 549 -3.28 26.11 -2.74
N GLY A 550 -4.42 25.64 -3.24
CA GLY A 550 -5.52 25.18 -2.40
C GLY A 550 -5.14 23.99 -1.51
N ILE A 551 -4.37 23.03 -2.02
CA ILE A 551 -3.85 21.89 -1.25
C ILE A 551 -2.92 22.36 -0.13
N GLU A 552 -2.01 23.30 -0.41
CA GLU A 552 -1.12 23.85 0.62
C GLU A 552 -1.91 24.53 1.75
N VAL A 553 -2.92 25.33 1.38
CA VAL A 553 -3.81 26.00 2.33
C VAL A 553 -4.63 24.99 3.13
N ALA A 554 -5.21 23.99 2.49
CA ALA A 554 -6.03 22.97 3.14
C ALA A 554 -5.20 22.09 4.09
N SER A 555 -3.99 21.73 3.69
CA SER A 555 -3.02 20.98 4.51
C SER A 555 -2.65 21.73 5.78
N LYS A 556 -2.37 23.04 5.69
CA LYS A 556 -2.08 23.90 6.87
C LYS A 556 -3.26 24.01 7.83
N ARG A 557 -4.51 23.84 7.35
CA ARG A 557 -5.75 23.97 8.13
C ARG A 557 -6.30 22.65 8.66
N GLY A 558 -5.92 21.52 8.06
CA GLY A 558 -6.54 20.21 8.33
C GLY A 558 -7.88 20.01 7.61
N ASP A 559 -8.16 20.76 6.54
CA ASP A 559 -9.41 20.64 5.75
C ASP A 559 -9.32 19.45 4.78
N MET A 560 -9.46 18.23 5.30
CA MET A 560 -9.17 16.99 4.55
C MET A 560 -10.06 16.76 3.33
N SER A 561 -11.35 17.15 3.39
CA SER A 561 -12.28 16.88 2.27
C SER A 561 -11.96 17.71 1.01
N PRO A 562 -11.82 19.05 1.07
CA PRO A 562 -11.35 19.84 -0.07
C PRO A 562 -9.96 19.45 -0.54
N MET A 563 -9.04 19.15 0.40
CA MET A 563 -7.68 18.71 0.06
C MET A 563 -7.69 17.44 -0.80
N ASN A 564 -8.45 16.42 -0.41
CA ASN A 564 -8.55 15.16 -1.15
C ASN A 564 -9.21 15.35 -2.52
N ASP A 565 -10.24 16.21 -2.63
CA ASP A 565 -10.89 16.50 -3.91
C ASP A 565 -9.90 17.17 -4.88
N MET A 566 -9.20 18.21 -4.42
CA MET A 566 -8.19 18.90 -5.22
C MET A 566 -7.04 17.97 -5.64
N GLN A 567 -6.54 17.11 -4.74
CA GLN A 567 -5.49 16.14 -5.06
C GLN A 567 -5.93 15.16 -6.14
N ARG A 568 -7.14 14.61 -6.01
CA ARG A 568 -7.70 13.68 -6.99
C ARG A 568 -7.86 14.33 -8.37
N ARG A 569 -8.38 15.55 -8.43
CA ARG A 569 -8.57 16.28 -9.69
C ARG A 569 -7.26 16.70 -10.31
N LEU A 570 -6.30 17.16 -9.51
CA LEU A 570 -4.95 17.48 -9.96
C LEU A 570 -4.26 16.25 -10.60
N LEU A 571 -4.37 15.08 -9.98
CA LEU A 571 -3.83 13.83 -10.53
C LEU A 571 -4.53 13.46 -11.85
N ALA A 572 -5.86 13.54 -11.91
CA ALA A 572 -6.62 13.24 -13.12
C ALA A 572 -6.27 14.19 -14.28
N LEU A 573 -6.19 15.50 -14.00
CA LEU A 573 -5.88 16.53 -14.99
C LEU A 573 -4.44 16.39 -15.53
N THR A 574 -3.48 16.15 -14.64
CA THR A 574 -2.08 15.93 -15.03
C THR A 574 -1.88 14.64 -15.83
N ALA A 575 -2.64 13.58 -15.53
CA ALA A 575 -2.64 12.35 -16.32
C ALA A 575 -3.18 12.59 -17.74
N ARG A 576 -4.33 13.27 -17.88
CA ARG A 576 -4.92 13.62 -19.19
C ARG A 576 -3.95 14.42 -20.06
N MET A 577 -3.23 15.38 -19.47
CA MET A 577 -2.24 16.19 -20.20
C MET A 577 -1.00 15.40 -20.64
N LYS A 578 -0.64 14.31 -19.95
CA LYS A 578 0.46 13.43 -20.36
C LYS A 578 0.10 12.53 -21.54
N HIS A 579 -1.19 12.19 -21.70
CA HIS A 579 -1.68 11.38 -22.82
C HIS A 579 -2.02 12.19 -24.08
N ALA A 580 -2.18 13.52 -23.95
CA ALA A 580 -2.44 14.42 -25.06
C ALA A 580 -1.17 14.98 -25.73
N LYS A 581 0.01 14.66 -25.20
CA LYS A 581 1.34 14.93 -25.76
C LYS A 581 1.94 13.64 -26.26
#